data_AF-A0A1G1YTU1-F1
#
_entry.id   AF-A0A1G1YTU1-F1
#
_cell.length_a   1.000
_cell.length_b   1.000
_cell.length_c   1.000
_cell.angle_alpha   90.00
_cell.angle_beta   90.00
_cell.angle_gamma   90.00
#
_symmetry.space_group_name_H-M   'P 1'
#
loop_
_entity.id
_entity.type
_entity.pdbx_description
1 polymer ?
#
loop_
_entity_poly.entity_id
_entity_poly.type
_entity_poly.pdbx_seq_one_letter_code
_entity_poly.pdbx_strand_id
1 'polypeptide(L)'
;MSELLNEIVNELENKLKLIKFPSDFSREAELENYILQNIKDLVKEKINIKDETELNKTVYAHGKTKAEKRLWSASKVFQNVIVFGCSNTGDIFIDLKENGTIYIEIKYSKRRNEKSSSLPGDLQRSIGQALIASLRHSHVICFIVCQNKIQKKANDLSIELQDKLLKNNITIIVRSQN
;
A
#
# COMPACT_ATOMS: atom_id res chain seq x y z
N MET A 1 -17.76 6.59 3.50
CA MET A 1 -16.56 6.01 4.14
C MET A 1 -16.66 6.30 5.63
N SER A 2 -16.31 5.36 6.53
CA SER A 2 -16.42 5.64 7.98
C SER A 2 -15.41 6.72 8.40
N GLU A 3 -15.73 7.47 9.45
CA GLU A 3 -14.86 8.52 9.98
C GLU A 3 -13.50 7.95 10.42
N LEU A 4 -13.52 6.81 11.12
CA LEU A 4 -12.31 6.09 11.55
C LEU A 4 -11.44 5.64 10.35
N LEU A 5 -12.05 5.10 9.30
CA LEU A 5 -11.32 4.68 8.10
C LEU A 5 -10.62 5.88 7.43
N ASN A 6 -11.33 7.00 7.27
CA ASN A 6 -10.77 8.24 6.73
C ASN A 6 -9.60 8.74 7.58
N GLU A 7 -9.74 8.74 8.91
CA GLU A 7 -8.70 9.18 9.83
C GLU A 7 -7.42 8.33 9.70
N ILE A 8 -7.57 7.00 9.74
CA ILE A 8 -6.45 6.07 9.58
C ILE A 8 -5.78 6.24 8.21
N VAL A 9 -6.56 6.34 7.12
CA VAL A 9 -6.03 6.55 5.77
C VAL A 9 -5.23 7.85 5.67
N ASN A 10 -5.76 8.96 6.18
CA ASN A 10 -5.08 10.26 6.15
C ASN A 10 -3.77 10.23 6.93
N GLU A 11 -3.75 9.60 8.10
CA GLU A 11 -2.52 9.48 8.89
C GLU A 11 -1.50 8.52 8.28
N LEU A 12 -1.95 7.41 7.69
CA LEU A 12 -1.08 6.52 6.91
C LEU A 12 -0.45 7.26 5.75
N GLU A 13 -1.24 8.02 4.98
CA GLU A 13 -0.76 8.79 3.85
C GLU A 13 0.31 9.80 4.29
N ASN A 14 0.05 10.55 5.37
CA ASN A 14 0.99 11.51 5.92
C ASN A 14 2.28 10.83 6.41
N LYS A 15 2.18 9.73 7.15
CA LYS A 15 3.36 8.96 7.60
C LYS A 15 4.17 8.45 6.42
N LEU A 16 3.54 7.75 5.47
CA LEU A 16 4.21 7.18 4.29
C LEU A 16 4.88 8.26 3.41
N LYS A 17 4.26 9.44 3.29
CA LYS A 17 4.85 10.62 2.63
C LYS A 17 6.03 11.24 3.38
N LEU A 18 6.26 10.93 4.64
CA LEU A 18 7.36 11.51 5.43
C LEU A 18 8.49 10.52 5.72
N ILE A 19 8.27 9.22 5.49
CA ILE A 19 9.30 8.19 5.70
C ILE A 19 10.54 8.47 4.84
N LYS A 20 11.70 8.37 5.49
CA LYS A 20 13.03 8.41 4.88
C LYS A 20 13.53 6.98 4.70
N PHE A 21 13.80 6.59 3.45
CA PHE A 21 14.28 5.25 3.15
C PHE A 21 15.81 5.17 3.18
N PRO A 22 16.38 4.10 3.75
CA PRO A 22 17.77 3.74 3.55
C PRO A 22 18.10 3.51 2.07
N SER A 23 19.32 3.86 1.65
CA SER A 23 19.77 3.75 0.25
C SER A 23 20.12 2.33 -0.19
N ASP A 24 20.18 1.38 0.75
CA ASP A 24 20.57 -0.02 0.53
C ASP A 24 19.38 -0.97 0.29
N PHE A 25 18.14 -0.49 0.46
CA PHE A 25 16.96 -1.26 0.08
C PHE A 25 17.01 -1.61 -1.41
N SER A 26 16.55 -2.80 -1.75
CA SER A 26 16.63 -3.39 -3.08
C SER A 26 15.41 -4.23 -3.46
N ARG A 27 14.51 -4.51 -2.51
CA ARG A 27 13.35 -5.40 -2.65
C ARG A 27 12.11 -4.87 -1.93
N GLU A 28 10.93 -5.24 -2.42
CA GLU A 28 9.62 -4.87 -1.83
C GLU A 28 9.47 -5.39 -0.40
N ALA A 29 9.94 -6.61 -0.12
CA ALA A 29 9.91 -7.17 1.23
C ALA A 29 10.70 -6.34 2.26
N GLU A 30 11.76 -5.63 1.85
CA GLU A 30 12.52 -4.74 2.76
C GLU A 30 11.71 -3.49 3.09
N LEU A 31 11.01 -2.93 2.10
CA LEU A 31 10.09 -1.80 2.29
C LEU A 31 8.92 -2.17 3.18
N GLU A 32 8.25 -3.29 2.90
CA GLU A 32 7.13 -3.79 3.71
C GLU A 32 7.54 -3.90 5.18
N ASN A 33 8.63 -4.62 5.45
CA ASN A 33 9.10 -4.80 6.82
C ASN A 33 9.45 -3.48 7.51
N TYR A 34 9.96 -2.51 6.76
CA TYR A 34 10.34 -1.21 7.31
C TYR A 34 9.13 -0.34 7.69
N ILE A 35 8.07 -0.38 6.89
CA ILE A 35 6.87 0.43 7.15
C ILE A 35 5.84 -0.28 8.02
N LEU A 36 5.86 -1.63 8.08
CA LEU A 36 4.85 -2.43 8.76
C LEU A 36 4.69 -2.08 10.24
N GLN A 37 5.78 -1.87 10.97
CA GLN A 37 5.67 -1.52 12.40
C GLN A 37 5.00 -0.15 12.58
N ASN A 38 5.35 0.84 11.75
CA ASN A 38 4.70 2.16 11.79
C ASN A 38 3.20 2.09 11.50
N ILE A 39 2.79 1.20 10.58
CA ILE A 39 1.38 0.93 10.27
C ILE A 39 0.69 0.27 11.45
N LYS A 40 1.30 -0.77 12.03
CA LYS A 40 0.78 -1.49 13.19
C LYS A 40 0.61 -0.58 14.40
N ASP A 41 1.60 0.25 14.71
CA ASP A 41 1.56 1.18 15.84
C ASP A 41 0.41 2.18 15.69
N LEU A 42 0.25 2.74 14.49
CA LEU A 42 -0.87 3.64 14.18
C LEU A 42 -2.22 2.94 14.35
N VAL A 43 -2.39 1.76 13.77
CA VAL A 43 -3.66 1.01 13.85
C VAL A 43 -3.96 0.62 15.30
N LYS A 44 -2.94 0.21 16.06
CA LYS A 44 -3.04 -0.13 17.48
C LYS A 44 -3.51 1.06 18.30
N GLU A 45 -2.95 2.24 18.06
CA GLU A 45 -3.34 3.49 18.71
C GLU A 45 -4.79 3.87 18.38
N LYS A 46 -5.14 3.93 17.10
CA LYS A 46 -6.45 4.41 16.63
C LYS A 46 -7.61 3.50 17.01
N ILE A 47 -7.37 2.19 17.07
CA ILE A 47 -8.41 1.20 17.41
C ILE A 47 -8.33 0.79 18.89
N ASN A 48 -7.34 1.30 19.63
CA ASN A 48 -7.11 0.97 21.05
C ASN A 48 -6.93 -0.56 21.28
N ILE A 49 -6.17 -1.21 20.40
CA ILE A 49 -5.88 -2.65 20.48
C ILE A 49 -4.82 -2.89 21.56
N LYS A 50 -5.15 -3.69 22.57
CA LYS A 50 -4.22 -4.03 23.66
C LYS A 50 -3.44 -5.31 23.41
N ASP A 51 -4.05 -6.26 22.71
CA ASP A 51 -3.46 -7.58 22.44
C ASP A 51 -2.77 -7.60 21.06
N GLU A 52 -1.51 -8.03 21.06
CA GLU A 52 -0.72 -8.17 19.82
C GLU A 52 -1.31 -9.24 18.89
N THR A 53 -2.00 -10.25 19.42
CA THR A 53 -2.67 -11.27 18.61
C THR A 53 -3.85 -10.67 17.84
N GLU A 54 -4.61 -9.78 18.47
CA GLU A 54 -5.68 -9.04 17.81
C GLU A 54 -5.12 -8.08 16.75
N LEU A 55 -4.01 -7.39 17.04
CA LEU A 55 -3.35 -6.53 16.07
C LEU A 55 -2.91 -7.30 14.83
N ASN A 56 -2.34 -8.49 15.00
CA ASN A 56 -1.95 -9.37 13.89
C ASN A 56 -3.13 -9.98 13.10
N LYS A 57 -4.35 -9.92 13.66
CA LYS A 57 -5.60 -10.26 12.98
C LYS A 57 -6.33 -9.03 12.41
N THR A 58 -5.78 -7.84 12.63
CA THR A 58 -6.29 -6.57 12.09
C THR A 58 -5.39 -6.09 10.96
N VAL A 59 -4.07 -6.21 11.13
CA VAL A 59 -3.04 -5.83 10.14
C VAL A 59 -2.33 -7.08 9.66
N TYR A 60 -2.67 -7.51 8.45
CA TYR A 60 -2.09 -8.65 7.77
C TYR A 60 -0.95 -8.21 6.84
N ALA A 61 0.14 -8.97 6.83
CA ALA A 61 1.31 -8.76 5.96
C ALA A 61 2.00 -10.12 5.71
N HIS A 62 2.99 -10.19 4.82
CA HIS A 62 3.60 -11.48 4.40
C HIS A 62 4.23 -12.28 5.55
N GLY A 63 4.71 -11.58 6.58
CA GLY A 63 5.21 -12.19 7.82
C GLY A 63 6.57 -12.89 7.69
N LYS A 64 7.30 -13.00 8.80
CA LYS A 64 8.63 -13.65 8.86
C LYS A 64 8.54 -15.06 9.43
N THR A 65 7.75 -15.22 10.48
CA THR A 65 7.55 -16.48 11.21
C THR A 65 6.51 -17.38 10.54
N LYS A 66 6.49 -18.67 10.91
CA LYS A 66 5.47 -19.62 10.43
C LYS A 66 4.05 -19.20 10.84
N ALA A 67 3.89 -18.62 12.02
CA ALA A 67 2.59 -18.18 12.52
C ALA A 67 2.05 -17.00 11.70
N GLU A 68 2.87 -15.98 11.44
CA GLU A 68 2.49 -14.82 10.62
C GLU A 68 2.17 -15.23 9.18
N LYS A 69 2.97 -16.11 8.57
CA LYS A 69 2.70 -16.64 7.22
C LYS A 69 1.38 -17.39 7.13
N ARG A 70 0.98 -18.10 8.19
CA ARG A 70 -0.34 -18.75 8.27
C ARG A 70 -1.46 -17.72 8.34
N LEU A 71 -1.30 -16.67 9.14
CA LEU A 71 -2.26 -15.56 9.21
C LEU A 71 -2.39 -14.85 7.84
N TRP A 72 -1.26 -14.58 7.18
CA TRP A 72 -1.25 -14.04 5.82
C TRP A 72 -2.05 -14.91 4.86
N SER A 73 -1.78 -16.21 4.86
CA SER A 73 -2.45 -17.17 3.98
C SER A 73 -3.95 -17.24 4.24
N ALA A 74 -4.36 -17.22 5.52
CA ALA A 74 -5.76 -17.19 5.91
C ALA A 74 -6.47 -15.90 5.47
N SER A 75 -5.77 -14.76 5.49
CA SER A 75 -6.36 -13.46 5.13
C SER A 75 -6.68 -13.31 3.63
N LYS A 76 -6.07 -14.11 2.75
CA LYS A 76 -6.25 -14.02 1.29
C LYS A 76 -7.71 -14.13 0.84
N VAL A 77 -8.55 -14.86 1.57
CA VAL A 77 -9.98 -14.98 1.27
C VAL A 77 -10.73 -13.64 1.35
N PHE A 78 -10.26 -12.73 2.20
CA PHE A 78 -10.81 -11.39 2.37
C PHE A 78 -10.21 -10.39 1.39
N GLN A 79 -8.97 -10.63 0.97
CA GLN A 79 -8.21 -9.74 0.09
C GLN A 79 -8.48 -9.96 -1.40
N ASN A 80 -8.61 -11.22 -1.82
CA ASN A 80 -8.47 -11.59 -3.22
C ASN A 80 -9.57 -10.98 -4.08
N VAL A 81 -9.15 -10.23 -5.09
CA VAL A 81 -10.01 -9.82 -6.20
C VAL A 81 -9.60 -10.63 -7.43
N ILE A 82 -10.56 -11.37 -8.00
CA ILE A 82 -10.34 -12.19 -9.19
C ILE A 82 -10.98 -11.49 -10.38
N VAL A 83 -10.16 -11.04 -11.33
CA VAL A 83 -10.60 -10.35 -12.54
C VAL A 83 -9.80 -10.87 -13.73
N PHE A 84 -10.48 -11.27 -14.80
CA PHE A 84 -9.85 -11.81 -16.02
C PHE A 84 -8.82 -12.93 -15.77
N GLY A 85 -9.07 -13.82 -14.81
CA GLY A 85 -8.15 -14.92 -14.46
C GLY A 85 -6.92 -14.50 -13.66
N CYS A 86 -6.79 -13.22 -13.30
CA CYS A 86 -5.76 -12.73 -12.39
C CYS A 86 -6.32 -12.61 -10.97
N SER A 87 -5.55 -13.06 -9.97
CA SER A 87 -5.83 -12.84 -8.55
C SER A 87 -4.94 -11.72 -8.04
N ASN A 88 -5.52 -10.72 -7.39
CA ASN A 88 -4.78 -9.64 -6.75
C ASN A 88 -4.89 -9.73 -5.23
N THR A 89 -3.74 -9.71 -4.54
CA THR A 89 -3.61 -9.74 -3.07
C THR A 89 -2.62 -8.65 -2.71
N GLY A 90 -2.90 -7.87 -1.66
CA GLY A 90 -2.06 -6.74 -1.29
C GLY A 90 -0.74 -7.19 -0.69
N ASP A 91 0.12 -6.23 -0.38
CA ASP A 91 1.31 -6.47 0.42
C ASP A 91 1.00 -6.31 1.92
N ILE A 92 0.12 -5.35 2.23
CA ILE A 92 -0.45 -5.17 3.57
C ILE A 92 -1.97 -5.01 3.44
N PHE A 93 -2.72 -5.66 4.31
CA PHE A 93 -4.18 -5.56 4.38
C PHE A 93 -4.61 -5.23 5.80
N ILE A 94 -5.39 -4.17 5.96
CA ILE A 94 -5.93 -3.74 7.26
C ILE A 94 -7.44 -3.97 7.23
N ASP A 95 -7.91 -4.85 8.11
CA ASP A 95 -9.33 -5.16 8.26
C ASP A 95 -9.88 -4.44 9.50
N LEU A 96 -10.60 -3.34 9.28
CA LEU A 96 -11.27 -2.57 10.34
C LEU A 96 -12.70 -3.07 10.58
N LYS A 97 -13.02 -4.29 10.13
CA LYS A 97 -14.33 -4.93 10.27
C LYS A 97 -15.44 -4.05 9.67
N GLU A 98 -16.41 -3.64 10.49
CA GLU A 98 -17.52 -2.78 10.08
C GLU A 98 -17.10 -1.39 9.55
N ASN A 99 -15.87 -0.94 9.81
CA ASN A 99 -15.36 0.33 9.34
C ASN A 99 -14.77 0.26 7.92
N GLY A 100 -14.62 -0.94 7.36
CA GLY A 100 -14.07 -1.17 6.03
C GLY A 100 -12.63 -1.64 6.04
N THR A 101 -12.03 -1.68 4.87
CA THR A 101 -10.71 -2.26 4.66
C THR A 101 -9.75 -1.32 3.95
N ILE A 102 -8.47 -1.40 4.30
CA ILE A 102 -7.40 -0.69 3.61
C ILE A 102 -6.50 -1.73 2.96
N TYR A 103 -6.41 -1.66 1.64
CA TYR A 103 -5.49 -2.45 0.84
C TYR A 103 -4.25 -1.60 0.54
N ILE A 104 -3.06 -2.11 0.82
CA ILE A 104 -1.80 -1.42 0.52
C ILE A 104 -0.97 -2.28 -0.43
N GLU A 105 -0.70 -1.75 -1.62
CA GLU A 105 0.28 -2.30 -2.56
C GLU A 105 1.60 -1.57 -2.37
N ILE A 106 2.69 -2.31 -2.24
CA ILE A 106 4.05 -1.80 -2.18
C ILE A 106 4.74 -2.17 -3.49
N LYS A 107 5.35 -1.17 -4.14
CA LYS A 107 6.16 -1.39 -5.33
C LYS A 107 7.51 -0.74 -5.21
N TYR A 108 8.53 -1.50 -5.61
CA TYR A 108 9.89 -1.00 -5.67
C TYR A 108 10.37 -0.89 -7.11
N SER A 109 10.44 0.35 -7.59
CA SER A 109 10.91 0.62 -8.95
C SER A 109 12.43 0.83 -8.96
N LYS A 110 13.12 -0.19 -9.46
CA LYS A 110 14.59 -0.17 -9.65
C LYS A 110 15.00 0.93 -10.63
N ARG A 111 16.24 1.39 -10.52
CA ARG A 111 16.81 2.40 -11.43
C ARG A 111 16.68 1.96 -12.89
N ARG A 112 16.16 2.85 -13.75
CA ARG A 112 16.10 2.66 -15.20
C ARG A 112 16.84 3.79 -15.91
N ASN A 113 17.45 3.50 -17.06
CA ASN A 113 18.02 4.52 -17.94
C ASN A 113 16.88 5.25 -18.67
N GLU A 114 16.68 6.53 -18.39
CA GLU A 114 15.56 7.30 -18.95
C GLU A 114 15.76 7.66 -20.43
N LYS A 115 14.91 7.13 -21.31
CA LYS A 115 14.70 7.66 -22.68
C LYS A 115 13.23 7.87 -23.07
N SER A 116 12.26 7.38 -22.29
CA SER A 116 10.83 7.41 -22.66
C SER A 116 10.07 8.59 -22.03
N SER A 117 9.13 9.19 -22.77
CA SER A 117 8.17 10.20 -22.30
C SER A 117 6.93 9.60 -21.61
N SER A 118 6.73 8.28 -21.67
CA SER A 118 5.58 7.59 -21.06
C SER A 118 5.70 7.45 -19.54
N LEU A 119 4.56 7.36 -18.83
CA LEU A 119 4.51 6.90 -17.44
C LEU A 119 5.33 5.59 -17.30
N PRO A 120 6.17 5.45 -16.25
CA PRO A 120 6.90 4.22 -16.00
C PRO A 120 5.93 3.03 -15.95
N GLY A 121 6.27 1.92 -16.62
CA GLY A 121 5.39 0.74 -16.67
C GLY A 121 5.01 0.18 -15.30
N ASP A 122 5.86 0.38 -14.28
CA ASP A 122 5.58 -0.02 -12.90
C ASP A 122 4.42 0.81 -12.32
N LEU A 123 4.40 2.12 -12.56
CA LEU A 123 3.34 3.02 -12.10
C LEU A 123 2.01 2.74 -12.81
N GLN A 124 2.03 2.48 -14.12
CA GLN A 124 0.82 2.08 -14.85
C GLN A 124 0.24 0.77 -14.31
N ARG A 125 1.11 -0.20 -14.01
CA ARG A 125 0.70 -1.48 -13.41
C ARG A 125 0.09 -1.26 -12.03
N SER A 126 0.70 -0.44 -11.19
CA SER A 126 0.16 -0.10 -9.87
C SER A 126 -1.23 0.53 -9.96
N ILE A 127 -1.43 1.49 -10.87
CA ILE A 127 -2.75 2.11 -11.10
C ILE A 127 -3.78 1.03 -11.50
N GLY A 128 -3.43 0.15 -12.44
CA GLY A 128 -4.32 -0.92 -12.88
C GLY A 128 -4.68 -1.90 -11.74
N GLN A 129 -3.68 -2.31 -10.94
CA GLN A 129 -3.91 -3.13 -9.76
C GLN A 129 -4.79 -2.41 -8.73
N ALA A 130 -4.62 -1.10 -8.56
CA ALA A 130 -5.39 -0.29 -7.61
C ALA A 130 -6.87 -0.22 -8.00
N LEU A 131 -7.14 0.01 -9.28
CA LEU A 131 -8.50 0.03 -9.84
C LEU A 131 -9.20 -1.33 -9.69
N ILE A 132 -8.46 -2.43 -9.79
CA ILE A 132 -9.00 -3.77 -9.52
C ILE A 132 -9.26 -3.95 -8.02
N ALA A 133 -8.31 -3.56 -7.17
CA ALA A 133 -8.43 -3.68 -5.72
C ALA A 133 -9.62 -2.86 -5.16
N SER A 134 -9.88 -1.68 -5.72
CA SER A 134 -10.98 -0.80 -5.30
C SER A 134 -12.37 -1.37 -5.57
N LEU A 135 -12.48 -2.47 -6.34
CA LEU A 135 -13.75 -3.19 -6.53
C LEU A 135 -14.24 -3.90 -5.26
N ARG A 136 -13.34 -4.20 -4.32
CA ARG A 136 -13.65 -4.97 -3.11
C ARG A 136 -13.23 -4.27 -1.82
N HIS A 137 -12.26 -3.38 -1.89
CA HIS A 137 -11.66 -2.75 -0.72
C HIS A 137 -12.15 -1.32 -0.54
N SER A 138 -12.34 -0.89 0.71
CA SER A 138 -12.90 0.42 1.00
C SER A 138 -11.95 1.55 0.64
N HIS A 139 -10.64 1.32 0.80
CA HIS A 139 -9.59 2.24 0.36
C HIS A 139 -8.38 1.45 -0.16
N VAL A 140 -7.68 2.01 -1.14
CA VAL A 140 -6.48 1.43 -1.73
C VAL A 140 -5.34 2.44 -1.67
N ILE A 141 -4.19 2.03 -1.14
CA ILE A 141 -2.96 2.83 -1.13
C ILE A 141 -1.92 2.12 -1.99
N CYS A 142 -1.45 2.77 -3.05
CA CYS A 142 -0.29 2.33 -3.81
C CYS A 142 0.94 3.10 -3.35
N PHE A 143 1.82 2.41 -2.65
CA PHE A 143 3.06 2.96 -2.13
C PHE A 143 4.25 2.55 -3.01
N ILE A 144 4.80 3.52 -3.75
CA ILE A 144 5.83 3.27 -4.77
C ILE A 144 7.11 3.97 -4.37
N VAL A 145 8.22 3.23 -4.25
CA VAL A 145 9.55 3.78 -3.96
C VAL A 145 10.48 3.59 -5.16
N CYS A 146 11.15 4.66 -5.59
CA CYS A 146 11.99 4.71 -6.79
C CYS A 146 13.48 4.94 -6.49
N GLN A 147 14.38 4.20 -7.16
CA GLN A 147 15.86 4.30 -7.05
C GLN A 147 16.54 5.48 -7.80
N ASN A 148 15.79 6.53 -8.16
CA ASN A 148 16.21 7.81 -8.79
C ASN A 148 16.07 8.03 -10.32
N LYS A 149 15.84 9.33 -10.62
CA LYS A 149 15.36 10.09 -11.81
C LYS A 149 13.87 10.01 -12.20
N ILE A 150 13.19 8.90 -11.95
CA ILE A 150 11.74 8.75 -12.24
C ILE A 150 10.86 9.76 -11.47
N GLN A 151 11.38 10.32 -10.38
CA GLN A 151 10.66 11.24 -9.48
C GLN A 151 10.06 12.46 -10.20
N LYS A 152 10.72 12.99 -11.25
CA LYS A 152 10.15 14.14 -11.99
C LYS A 152 8.87 13.74 -12.74
N LYS A 153 8.87 12.60 -13.45
CA LYS A 153 7.71 12.14 -14.26
C LYS A 153 6.63 11.41 -13.46
N ALA A 154 6.99 10.75 -12.36
CA ALA A 154 6.00 10.09 -11.49
C ALA A 154 5.27 11.10 -10.57
N ASN A 155 5.89 12.24 -10.27
CA ASN A 155 5.20 13.40 -9.69
C ASN A 155 4.38 14.18 -10.72
N ASP A 156 4.62 13.99 -12.03
CA ASP A 156 3.79 14.53 -13.13
C ASP A 156 2.50 13.71 -13.37
N LEU A 157 2.07 12.84 -12.44
CA LEU A 157 0.67 12.40 -12.44
C LEU A 157 -0.18 13.67 -12.45
N SER A 158 -0.88 13.92 -13.55
CA SER A 158 -1.69 15.14 -13.67
C SER A 158 -2.58 15.24 -12.44
N ILE A 159 -2.73 16.45 -11.88
CA ILE A 159 -3.62 16.71 -10.75
C ILE A 159 -4.99 16.08 -11.01
N GLU A 160 -5.45 16.14 -12.27
CA GLU A 160 -6.65 15.48 -12.75
C GLU A 160 -6.68 13.96 -12.50
N LEU A 161 -5.59 13.23 -12.76
CA LEU A 161 -5.53 11.79 -12.51
C LEU A 161 -5.49 11.50 -11.00
N GLN A 162 -4.78 12.30 -10.21
CA GLN A 162 -4.79 12.15 -8.75
C GLN A 162 -6.18 12.37 -8.17
N ASP A 163 -6.89 13.41 -8.61
CA ASP A 163 -8.26 13.70 -8.21
C ASP A 163 -9.23 12.58 -8.63
N LYS A 164 -9.07 12.03 -9.83
CA LYS A 164 -9.87 10.90 -10.31
C LYS A 164 -9.65 9.65 -9.45
N LEU A 165 -8.40 9.34 -9.10
CA LEU A 165 -8.08 8.19 -8.26
C LEU A 165 -8.61 8.39 -6.84
N LEU A 166 -8.45 9.59 -6.27
CA LEU A 166 -8.96 9.92 -4.94
C LEU A 166 -10.49 9.80 -4.87
N LYS A 167 -11.21 10.24 -5.90
CA LYS A 167 -12.67 10.03 -6.03
C LYS A 167 -13.09 8.56 -6.04
N ASN A 168 -12.17 7.65 -6.37
CA ASN A 168 -12.36 6.21 -6.35
C ASN A 168 -11.69 5.54 -5.13
N ASN A 169 -11.37 6.32 -4.09
CA ASN A 169 -10.72 5.84 -2.85
C ASN A 169 -9.36 5.17 -3.09
N ILE A 170 -8.62 5.67 -4.08
CA ILE A 170 -7.27 5.22 -4.43
C ILE A 170 -6.30 6.36 -4.17
N THR A 171 -5.35 6.14 -3.25
CA THR A 171 -4.23 7.03 -3.00
C THR A 171 -2.97 6.46 -3.66
N ILE A 172 -2.26 7.26 -4.44
CA ILE A 172 -0.93 6.90 -4.95
C ILE A 172 0.12 7.77 -4.28
N ILE A 173 1.09 7.12 -3.64
CA ILE A 173 2.20 7.77 -2.96
C ILE A 173 3.49 7.35 -3.65
N VAL A 174 4.13 8.28 -4.32
CA VAL A 174 5.43 8.06 -4.97
C VAL A 174 6.54 8.71 -4.14
N ARG A 175 7.59 7.93 -3.84
CA ARG A 175 8.76 8.34 -3.07
C ARG A 175 10.03 8.03 -3.83
N SER A 176 11.07 8.83 -3.61
CA SER A 176 12.43 8.43 -3.96
C SER A 176 13.13 7.78 -2.78
N GLN A 177 14.02 6.85 -3.10
CA GLN A 177 15.09 6.45 -2.21
C GLN A 177 16.08 7.62 -2.10
N ASN A 178 16.43 8.00 -0.87
CA ASN A 178 17.34 9.12 -0.61
C ASN A 178 18.70 8.93 -1.31
#